data_AF-A0A9D1SSV3-F1
#
_entry.id   AF-A0A9D1SSV3-F1
#
_cell.length_a   1.000
_cell.length_b   1.000
_cell.length_c   1.000
_cell.angle_alpha   90.00
_cell.angle_beta   90.00
_cell.angle_gamma   90.00
#
_symmetry.space_group_name_H-M   'P 1'
#
loop_
_entity.id
_entity.type
_entity.pdbx_description
1 polymer ?
#
loop_
_entity_poly.entity_id
_entity_poly.type
_entity_poly.pdbx_seq_one_letter_code
_entity_poly.pdbx_strand_id
1 'polypeptide(L)' 'MAYQPTGVQTMFPVYLQRMAAAGQTRESYDIAVAHNEANLNQNLETLYRKLLEIEEYLAGAAQ' A
#
# COMPACT_ATOMS: atom_id res chain seq x y z
N MET A 1 12.85 -8.57 -20.09
CA MET A 1 11.62 -9.19 -19.54
C MET A 1 10.60 -8.08 -19.33
N ALA A 2 9.61 -7.99 -20.23
CA ALA A 2 8.61 -6.92 -20.23
C ALA A 2 7.55 -7.16 -19.14
N TYR A 3 7.16 -6.10 -18.45
CA TYR A 3 6.16 -6.11 -17.37
C TYR A 3 4.78 -6.50 -17.91
N GLN A 4 4.25 -7.65 -17.47
CA GLN A 4 2.89 -8.09 -17.76
C GLN A 4 1.97 -7.69 -16.60
N PRO A 5 0.92 -6.89 -16.83
CA PRO A 5 -0.02 -6.49 -15.79
C PRO A 5 -0.97 -7.66 -15.51
N THR A 6 -0.65 -8.48 -14.51
CA THR A 6 -1.61 -9.41 -13.92
C THR A 6 -2.70 -8.58 -13.26
N GLY A 7 -3.96 -8.72 -13.68
CA GLY A 7 -5.15 -7.93 -13.29
C GLY A 7 -5.53 -7.94 -11.80
N VAL A 8 -4.61 -8.31 -10.93
CA VAL A 8 -4.63 -8.00 -9.50
C VAL A 8 -3.84 -6.71 -9.33
N GLN A 9 -4.45 -5.56 -9.65
CA GLN A 9 -3.98 -4.31 -9.06
C GLN A 9 -4.17 -4.46 -7.55
N THR A 10 -3.06 -4.66 -6.85
CA THR A 10 -2.99 -4.83 -5.41
C THR A 10 -3.81 -3.71 -4.75
N MET A 11 -4.68 -4.08 -3.81
CA MET A 11 -5.64 -3.24 -3.06
C MET A 11 -5.00 -2.11 -2.23
N PHE A 12 -3.74 -1.75 -2.52
CA PHE A 12 -2.96 -0.75 -1.85
C PHE A 12 -2.19 0.04 -2.91
N PRO A 13 -2.61 1.28 -3.22
CA PRO A 13 -1.87 2.15 -4.11
C PRO A 13 -0.61 2.62 -3.39
N VAL A 14 0.36 1.73 -3.21
CA VAL A 14 1.73 2.10 -2.88
C VAL A 14 2.32 2.53 -4.20
N TYR A 15 2.22 3.82 -4.48
CA TYR A 15 2.82 4.39 -5.68
C TYR A 15 4.34 4.37 -5.47
N LEU A 16 4.99 3.25 -5.80
CA LEU A 16 6.45 3.20 -5.85
C LEU A 16 6.88 4.11 -7.00
N GLN A 17 7.04 5.42 -6.73
CA GLN A 17 7.54 6.37 -7.70
C GLN A 17 8.91 5.84 -8.15
N ARG A 18 8.98 5.27 -9.35
CA ARG A 18 10.28 5.04 -9.98
C ARG A 18 10.80 6.41 -10.36
N MET A 19 12.00 6.74 -9.89
CA MET A 19 12.66 8.01 -10.16
C MET A 19 12.98 8.13 -11.66
N ALA A 20 12.01 8.54 -12.48
CA ALA A 20 12.21 8.78 -13.92
C ALA A 20 10.98 9.44 -14.59
N ALA A 21 10.55 10.61 -14.13
CA ALA A 21 9.86 11.55 -15.03
C ALA A 21 10.87 12.64 -15.42
N ALA A 22 11.09 12.84 -16.73
CA ALA A 22 11.97 13.90 -17.22
C ALA A 22 11.46 15.26 -16.70
N GLY A 23 12.31 15.97 -15.95
CA GLY A 23 11.96 17.26 -15.33
C GLY A 23 11.47 17.19 -13.88
N GLN A 24 11.40 16.00 -13.26
CA GLN A 24 11.07 15.90 -11.84
C GLN A 24 12.25 16.37 -10.96
N THR A 25 11.99 17.33 -10.05
CA THR A 25 13.00 17.76 -9.08
C THR A 25 13.17 16.70 -7.99
N ARG A 26 14.39 16.57 -7.45
CA ARG A 26 14.67 15.65 -6.34
C ARG A 26 13.75 15.88 -5.14
N GLU A 27 13.46 17.12 -4.82
CA GLU A 27 12.53 17.50 -3.75
C GLU A 27 11.12 16.94 -3.98
N SER A 28 10.57 17.07 -5.20
CA SER A 28 9.25 16.53 -5.51
C SER A 28 9.20 15.00 -5.47
N TYR A 29 10.33 14.34 -5.73
CA TYR A 29 10.48 12.90 -5.56
C TYR A 29 10.50 12.51 -4.07
N ASP A 30 11.32 13.20 -3.27
CA ASP A 30 11.43 12.92 -1.83
C ASP A 30 10.07 13.14 -1.11
N ILE A 31 9.31 14.18 -1.49
CA ILE A 31 7.95 14.43 -0.98
C ILE A 31 7.00 13.29 -1.34
N ALA A 32 7.04 12.83 -2.60
CA ALA A 32 6.19 11.74 -3.05
C ALA A 32 6.52 10.42 -2.35
N VAL A 33 7.81 10.13 -2.12
CA VAL A 33 8.24 8.94 -1.36
C VAL A 33 7.72 9.02 0.07
N ALA A 34 7.93 10.13 0.78
CA ALA A 34 7.45 10.30 2.15
C ALA A 34 5.92 10.14 2.27
N HIS A 35 5.17 10.68 1.31
CA HIS A 35 3.71 10.52 1.27
C HIS A 35 3.30 9.06 1.03
N ASN A 36 4.01 8.34 0.17
CA ASN A 36 3.74 6.91 -0.07
C ASN A 36 4.06 6.04 1.15
N GLU A 37 5.14 6.35 1.87
CA GLU A 37 5.49 5.66 3.11
C GLU A 37 4.41 5.86 4.19
N ALA A 38 3.91 7.08 4.35
CA ALA A 38 2.83 7.38 5.28
C ALA A 38 1.55 6.59 4.93
N ASN A 39 1.17 6.58 3.64
CA ASN A 39 0.00 5.84 3.16
C ASN A 39 0.16 4.33 3.35
N LEU A 40 1.34 3.77 3.10
CA LEU A 40 1.63 2.36 3.31
C LEU A 40 1.41 1.98 4.77
N ASN A 41 1.95 2.76 5.70
CA ASN A 41 1.82 2.49 7.13
C ASN A 41 0.37 2.53 7.58
N GLN A 42 -0.40 3.54 7.16
CA GLN A 42 -1.83 3.64 7.50
C GLN A 42 -2.64 2.48 6.94
N ASN A 43 -2.34 2.07 5.72
CA ASN A 43 -2.99 0.95 5.05
C ASN A 43 -2.72 -0.38 5.77
N LEU A 44 -1.48 -0.63 6.17
CA LEU A 44 -1.10 -1.84 6.90
C LEU A 44 -1.73 -1.88 8.30
N GLU A 45 -1.79 -0.74 8.99
CA GLU A 45 -2.49 -0.66 10.28
C GLU A 45 -3.99 -0.98 10.13
N THR A 46 -4.62 -0.44 9.08
CA THR A 46 -6.04 -0.69 8.79
C THR A 46 -6.28 -2.18 8.51
N LEU A 47 -5.44 -2.80 7.68
CA LEU A 47 -5.50 -4.23 7.42
C LEU A 47 -5.36 -5.05 8.69
N TYR A 48 -4.37 -4.72 9.53
CA TYR A 48 -4.12 -5.43 10.76
C TYR A 48 -5.34 -5.40 11.68
N ARG A 49 -5.95 -4.22 11.88
CA ARG A 49 -7.18 -4.08 12.66
C ARG A 49 -8.33 -4.90 12.08
N LYS A 50 -8.50 -4.88 10.76
CA LYS A 50 -9.55 -5.66 10.08
C LYS A 50 -9.35 -7.17 10.21
N LEU A 51 -8.10 -7.63 10.19
CA LEU A 51 -7.80 -9.04 10.41
C LEU A 51 -8.12 -9.47 11.84
N LEU A 52 -7.77 -8.64 12.85
CA LEU A 52 -8.15 -8.90 14.23
C LEU A 52 -9.67 -8.95 14.42
N GLU A 53 -10.42 -8.00 13.83
CA GLU A 53 -11.90 -8.01 13.87
C GLU A 53 -12.48 -9.32 13.30
N ILE A 54 -11.89 -9.84 12.21
CA ILE A 54 -12.30 -11.10 11.58
C ILE A 54 -11.95 -12.29 12.47
N GLU A 55 -10.73 -12.31 13.05
CA GLU A 55 -10.31 -13.37 13.97
C GLU A 55 -11.23 -13.44 15.21
N GLU A 56 -11.56 -12.29 15.80
CA GLU A 56 -12.51 -12.21 16.92
C GLU A 56 -13.90 -12.70 16.53
N TYR A 57 -14.40 -12.29 15.35
CA TYR A 57 -15.70 -12.74 14.85
C TYR A 57 -15.74 -14.26 14.65
N LEU A 58 -14.70 -14.84 14.07
CA LEU A 58 -14.60 -16.29 13.85
C LEU A 58 -14.44 -17.06 15.17
N ALA A 59 -13.67 -16.54 16.13
CA ALA A 59 -13.51 -17.13 17.45
C ALA A 59 -14.82 -17.11 18.25
N GLY A 60 -15.64 -16.06 18.10
CA GLY A 60 -16.97 -15.96 18.69
C GLY A 60 -18.03 -16.84 18.01
N ALA A 61 -17.90 -17.08 16.70
CA ALA A 61 -18.81 -17.94 15.92
C ALA A 61 -18.55 -19.45 16.10
N ALA A 62 -17.44 -19.82 16.74
CA ALA A 62 -17.05 -21.22 17.01
C ALA A 62 -17.54 -21.74 18.40
N GLN A 63 -18.30 -20.94 19.14
CA GLN A 63 -19.00 -21.32 20.38
C GLN A 63 -20.48 -21.57 20.11
#